data_AF-A0A3D3B673-F1
#
_entry.id   AF-A0A3D3B673-F1
#
_cell.length_a   1.000
_cell.length_b   1.000
_cell.length_c   1.000
_cell.angle_alpha   90.00
_cell.angle_beta   90.00
_cell.angle_gamma   90.00
#
_symmetry.space_group_name_H-M   'P 1'
#
loop_
_entity.id
_entity.type
_entity.pdbx_description
1 polymer ?
#
loop_
_entity_poly.entity_id
_entity_poly.type
_entity_poly.pdbx_seq_one_letter_code
_entity_poly.pdbx_strand_id
1 'polypeptide(L)'
;MNELSLVAQAAFQPANTADIADAVVAASGLRIEVDRRRGRGAGMNPSGHFEPHERVAFDDGWESLEDMPPFRTEVQVERPRTVITRNDSPDIPFDRSINPYRGCEHGCIYCFARPTHSYMGLSAGLDF
;
A
#
# COMPACT_ATOMS: atom_id res chain seq x y z
N MET A 1 -12.78 5.68 -15.38
CA MET A 1 -11.58 4.82 -15.32
C MET A 1 -10.47 5.70 -14.75
N ASN A 2 -9.84 5.32 -13.65
CA ASN A 2 -8.84 6.15 -12.97
C ASN A 2 -7.44 5.93 -13.60
N GLU A 3 -6.53 6.90 -13.51
CA GLU A 3 -5.14 6.89 -13.95
C GLU A 3 -4.40 5.62 -13.50
N LEU A 4 -4.55 5.21 -12.22
CA LEU A 4 -4.02 3.94 -11.71
C LEU A 4 -4.50 2.72 -12.51
N SER A 5 -5.76 2.71 -12.94
CA SER A 5 -6.32 1.61 -13.73
C SER A 5 -5.78 1.60 -15.16
N LEU A 6 -5.50 2.77 -15.74
CA LEU A 6 -4.92 2.89 -17.08
C LEU A 6 -3.46 2.45 -17.05
N VAL A 7 -2.69 2.90 -16.06
CA VAL A 7 -1.29 2.50 -15.88
C VAL A 7 -1.20 0.99 -15.61
N ALA A 8 -2.09 0.42 -14.80
CA ALA A 8 -2.11 -1.03 -14.58
C ALA A 8 -2.41 -1.80 -15.87
N GLN A 9 -3.41 -1.39 -16.65
CA GLN A 9 -3.72 -2.02 -17.95
C GLN A 9 -2.54 -1.90 -18.92
N ALA A 10 -1.87 -0.76 -18.96
CA ALA A 10 -0.71 -0.54 -19.82
C ALA A 10 0.51 -1.35 -19.38
N ALA A 11 0.80 -1.38 -18.08
CA ALA A 11 1.95 -2.08 -17.51
C ALA A 11 1.85 -3.61 -17.68
N PHE A 12 0.65 -4.18 -17.48
CA PHE A 12 0.42 -5.63 -17.52
C PHE A 12 -0.12 -6.15 -18.87
N GLN A 13 0.17 -5.47 -19.98
CA GLN A 13 -0.13 -6.02 -21.31
C GLN A 13 0.62 -7.35 -21.53
N PRO A 14 0.04 -8.33 -22.24
CA PRO A 14 0.65 -9.66 -22.40
C PRO A 14 2.06 -9.67 -23.01
N ALA A 15 2.42 -8.64 -23.79
CA ALA A 15 3.72 -8.51 -24.43
C ALA A 15 4.79 -7.86 -23.53
N ASN A 16 4.40 -7.27 -22.40
CA ASN A 16 5.33 -6.54 -21.54
C ASN A 16 6.07 -7.49 -20.61
N THR A 17 7.38 -7.30 -20.52
CA THR A 17 8.24 -7.88 -19.50
C THR A 17 8.20 -7.04 -18.23
N ALA A 18 8.75 -7.56 -17.13
CA ALA A 18 8.73 -6.89 -15.83
C ALA A 18 9.45 -5.53 -15.84
N ASP A 19 10.53 -5.39 -16.62
CA ASP A 19 11.26 -4.13 -16.84
C ASP A 19 10.41 -3.09 -17.59
N ILE A 20 9.65 -3.52 -18.60
CA ILE A 20 8.72 -2.64 -19.32
C ILE A 20 7.60 -2.19 -18.37
N ALA A 21 7.03 -3.10 -17.58
CA ALA A 21 6.01 -2.76 -16.60
C ALA A 21 6.52 -1.75 -15.56
N ASP A 22 7.74 -1.92 -15.04
CA ASP A 22 8.35 -1.00 -14.08
C ASP A 22 8.62 0.37 -14.72
N ALA A 23 9.09 0.41 -15.98
CA ALA A 23 9.30 1.65 -16.73
C ALA A 23 7.99 2.42 -16.98
N VAL A 24 6.90 1.71 -17.32
CA VAL A 24 5.57 2.32 -17.49
C VAL A 24 5.07 2.94 -16.18
N VAL A 25 5.24 2.24 -15.05
CA VAL A 25 4.87 2.76 -13.73
C VAL A 25 5.75 3.95 -13.35
N ALA A 26 7.06 3.90 -13.61
CA ALA A 26 7.96 5.01 -13.33
C ALA A 26 7.60 6.26 -14.14
N ALA A 27 7.35 6.11 -15.44
CA ALA A 27 6.97 7.21 -16.33
C ALA A 27 5.62 7.85 -15.96
N SER A 28 4.75 7.14 -15.25
CA SER A 28 3.47 7.66 -14.78
C SER A 28 3.56 8.56 -13.53
N GLY A 29 4.74 8.68 -12.90
CA GLY A 29 4.90 9.44 -11.65
C GLY A 29 4.29 8.77 -10.41
N LEU A 30 3.64 7.61 -10.54
CA LEU A 30 3.07 6.85 -9.43
C LEU A 30 4.12 6.14 -8.57
N ARG A 31 5.35 6.01 -9.08
CA ARG A 31 6.45 5.36 -8.38
C ARG A 31 6.99 6.27 -7.27
N ILE A 32 7.07 5.72 -6.07
CA ILE A 32 7.68 6.40 -4.93
C ILE A 32 9.17 6.01 -4.84
N GLU A 33 10.02 7.02 -4.69
CA GLU A 33 11.47 6.87 -4.52
C GLU A 33 11.85 5.98 -3.34
N VAL A 34 12.85 5.12 -3.51
CA VAL A 34 13.23 4.08 -2.53
C VAL A 34 13.57 4.68 -1.17
N ASP A 35 14.28 5.81 -1.15
CA ASP A 35 14.65 6.50 0.08
C ASP A 35 13.46 7.05 0.85
N ARG A 36 12.34 7.32 0.16
CA ARG A 36 11.10 7.77 0.81
C ARG A 36 10.30 6.66 1.45
N ARG A 37 10.44 5.40 0.98
CA ARG A 37 9.61 4.24 1.39
C ARG A 37 10.41 3.03 1.86
N ARG A 38 11.59 3.27 2.43
CA ARG A 38 12.52 2.21 2.85
C ARG A 38 11.83 1.18 3.74
N GLY A 39 12.03 -0.10 3.42
CA GLY A 39 11.47 -1.24 4.18
C GLY A 39 10.08 -1.69 3.72
N ARG A 40 9.23 -0.80 3.19
CA ARG A 40 7.78 -1.01 2.98
C ARG A 40 7.34 -1.88 1.81
N GLY A 41 8.26 -2.48 1.04
CA GLY A 41 7.97 -3.41 -0.07
C GLY A 41 7.21 -2.85 -1.30
N ALA A 42 6.11 -2.14 -1.13
CA ALA A 42 5.30 -1.54 -2.18
C ALA A 42 5.98 -0.34 -2.82
N GLY A 43 5.80 -0.18 -4.14
CA GLY A 43 6.36 0.93 -4.92
C GLY A 43 5.45 2.12 -5.12
N MET A 44 4.18 2.02 -4.71
CA MET A 44 3.14 3.00 -4.96
C MET A 44 2.29 3.17 -3.71
N ASN A 45 1.64 4.32 -3.56
CA ASN A 45 0.70 4.59 -2.47
C ASN A 45 -0.66 5.04 -3.02
N PRO A 46 -1.43 4.17 -3.69
CA PRO A 46 -2.74 4.53 -4.22
C PRO A 46 -3.72 4.87 -3.09
N SER A 47 -4.76 5.64 -3.36
CA SER A 47 -5.81 5.87 -2.36
C SER A 47 -6.50 4.56 -1.95
N GLY A 48 -7.01 4.50 -0.71
CA GLY A 48 -7.66 3.31 -0.18
C GLY A 48 -8.81 2.82 -1.07
N HIS A 49 -8.97 1.51 -1.21
CA HIS A 49 -9.89 0.93 -2.20
C HIS A 49 -11.36 1.37 -2.02
N PHE A 50 -11.78 1.66 -0.79
CA PHE A 50 -13.14 2.07 -0.47
C PHE A 50 -13.31 3.58 -0.27
N GLU A 51 -12.26 4.36 -0.55
CA GLU A 51 -12.30 5.81 -0.37
C GLU A 51 -13.18 6.47 -1.44
N PRO A 52 -14.04 7.43 -1.06
CA PRO A 52 -14.87 8.16 -2.02
C PRO A 52 -14.07 9.19 -2.84
N HIS A 53 -12.86 9.52 -2.37
CA HIS A 53 -11.99 10.52 -2.95
C HIS A 53 -10.60 9.95 -3.14
N GLU A 54 -9.97 10.36 -4.23
CA GLU A 54 -8.59 10.04 -4.51
C GLU A 54 -7.70 11.25 -4.25
N ARG A 55 -6.52 10.98 -3.69
CA ARG A 55 -5.46 11.97 -3.49
C ARG A 55 -4.40 11.76 -4.57
N VAL A 56 -4.17 12.80 -5.37
CA VAL A 56 -3.15 12.81 -6.42
C VAL A 56 -2.14 13.91 -6.09
N ALA A 57 -0.86 13.56 -6.14
CA ALA A 57 0.21 14.55 -6.05
C ALA A 57 0.32 15.26 -7.40
N PHE A 58 0.33 16.59 -7.39
CA PHE A 58 0.51 17.41 -8.57
C PHE A 58 1.42 18.58 -8.22
N ASP A 59 2.11 19.12 -9.22
CA ASP A 59 2.94 20.31 -9.05
C ASP A 59 2.04 21.54 -9.01
N ASP A 60 2.10 22.28 -7.91
CA ASP A 60 1.36 23.51 -7.69
C ASP A 60 2.13 24.76 -8.16
N GLY A 61 3.28 24.57 -8.83
CA GLY A 61 4.14 25.63 -9.34
C GLY A 61 5.23 26.06 -8.36
N TRP A 62 5.37 25.36 -7.24
CA TRP A 62 6.40 25.61 -6.21
C TRP A 62 7.53 24.59 -6.23
N GLU A 63 7.57 23.69 -7.22
CA GLU A 63 8.64 22.69 -7.42
C GLU A 63 8.88 21.79 -6.18
N SER A 64 7.87 21.65 -5.32
CA SER A 64 8.00 20.98 -4.01
C SER A 64 7.95 19.45 -4.08
N LEU A 65 7.64 18.88 -5.25
CA LEU A 65 7.53 17.44 -5.45
C LEU A 65 8.88 16.70 -5.36
N GLU A 66 9.98 17.37 -5.71
CA GLU A 66 11.32 16.77 -5.68
C GLU A 66 11.85 16.61 -4.24
N ASP A 67 11.50 17.54 -3.34
CA ASP A 67 12.03 17.61 -1.97
C ASP A 67 11.08 17.02 -0.90
N MET A 68 10.26 16.03 -1.27
CA MET A 68 9.34 15.41 -0.32
C MET A 68 10.06 14.51 0.70
N PRO A 69 9.76 14.63 2.01
CA PRO A 69 10.42 13.82 3.03
C PRO A 69 10.03 12.33 2.94
N PRO A 70 10.83 11.44 3.56
CA PRO A 70 10.47 10.04 3.73
C PRO A 70 9.20 9.85 4.56
N PHE A 71 8.43 8.81 4.22
CA PHE A 71 7.24 8.41 4.96
C PHE A 71 7.63 7.97 6.37
N ARG A 72 6.98 8.55 7.37
CA ARG A 72 7.16 8.19 8.78
C ARG A 72 6.10 7.20 9.20
N THR A 73 6.50 6.22 10.00
CA THR A 73 5.54 5.31 10.64
C THR A 73 4.76 6.07 11.70
N GLU A 74 3.44 6.00 11.62
CA GLU A 74 2.54 6.52 12.63
C GLU A 74 1.96 5.37 13.44
N VAL A 75 2.04 5.46 14.77
CA VAL A 75 1.48 4.46 15.67
C VAL A 75 0.15 4.97 16.20
N GLN A 76 -0.91 4.23 15.91
CA GLN A 76 -2.26 4.54 16.38
C GLN A 76 -2.71 3.51 17.41
N VAL A 77 -3.38 3.97 18.47
CA VAL A 77 -3.95 3.09 19.49
C VAL A 77 -5.31 2.58 19.03
N GLU A 78 -5.35 1.30 18.68
CA GLU A 78 -6.56 0.63 18.22
C GLU A 78 -7.45 0.18 19.39
N ARG A 79 -8.77 0.33 19.26
CA ARG A 79 -9.77 -0.18 20.21
C ARG A 79 -10.63 -1.25 19.56
N PRO A 80 -10.15 -2.51 19.48
CA PRO A 80 -10.87 -3.54 18.78
C PRO A 80 -12.09 -4.00 19.60
N ARG A 81 -13.16 -4.40 18.91
CA ARG A 81 -14.31 -5.08 19.55
C ARG A 81 -13.92 -6.43 20.16
N THR A 82 -12.97 -7.12 19.54
CA THR A 82 -12.35 -8.37 20.02
C THR A 82 -10.89 -8.41 19.58
N VAL A 83 -10.01 -8.87 20.47
CA VAL A 83 -8.58 -9.05 20.20
C VAL A 83 -8.23 -10.48 19.76
N ILE A 84 -9.14 -11.43 19.98
CA ILE A 84 -8.93 -12.84 19.63
C ILE A 84 -9.51 -13.10 18.24
N THR A 85 -8.64 -13.51 17.31
CA THR A 85 -9.02 -14.07 16.00
C THR A 85 -9.16 -15.58 16.13
N ARG A 86 -10.11 -16.16 15.39
CA ARG A 86 -10.34 -17.60 15.35
C ARG A 86 -10.16 -18.15 13.94
N ASN A 87 -9.69 -19.39 13.84
CA ASN A 87 -9.60 -20.12 12.60
C ASN A 87 -9.96 -21.59 12.83
N ASP A 88 -10.44 -22.25 11.77
CA ASP A 88 -10.84 -23.66 11.74
C ASP A 88 -10.01 -24.47 10.73
N SER A 89 -8.83 -23.95 10.35
CA SER A 89 -7.96 -24.60 9.38
C SER A 89 -7.46 -25.94 9.94
N PRO A 90 -7.57 -27.04 9.17
CA PRO A 90 -7.02 -28.33 9.58
C PRO A 90 -5.48 -28.34 9.56
N ASP A 91 -4.86 -27.35 8.91
CA ASP A 91 -3.41 -27.28 8.70
C ASP A 91 -2.67 -26.56 9.84
N ILE A 92 -3.40 -25.96 10.78
CA ILE A 92 -2.84 -25.14 11.86
C ILE A 92 -3.25 -25.72 13.22
N PRO A 93 -2.32 -25.97 14.16
CA PRO A 93 -2.62 -26.68 15.42
C PRO A 93 -3.29 -25.79 16.48
N PHE A 94 -3.71 -24.57 16.14
CA PHE A 94 -4.34 -23.63 17.06
C PHE A 94 -5.58 -23.00 16.44
N ASP A 95 -6.61 -22.77 17.27
CA ASP A 95 -7.90 -22.21 16.84
C ASP A 95 -8.05 -20.72 17.22
N ARG A 96 -7.09 -20.15 17.96
CA ARG A 96 -7.12 -18.77 18.47
C ARG A 96 -5.76 -18.10 18.29
N SER A 97 -5.76 -16.85 17.88
CA SER A 97 -4.57 -16.01 17.78
C SER A 97 -4.85 -14.58 18.22
N ILE A 98 -3.79 -13.85 18.56
CA ILE A 98 -3.82 -12.42 18.87
C ILE A 98 -2.82 -11.74 17.95
N ASN A 99 -3.27 -10.71 17.23
CA ASN A 99 -2.38 -9.83 16.50
C ASN A 99 -2.27 -8.49 17.27
N PRO A 100 -1.12 -8.18 17.88
CA PRO A 100 -0.96 -6.97 18.69
C PRO A 100 -0.95 -5.68 17.86
N TYR A 101 -0.78 -5.77 16.53
CA TYR A 101 -0.70 -4.62 15.64
C TYR A 101 -1.55 -4.83 14.38
N ARG A 102 -2.22 -3.78 13.90
CA ARG A 102 -2.93 -3.82 12.61
C ARG A 102 -2.05 -3.32 11.46
N GLY A 103 -0.89 -3.94 11.28
CA GLY A 103 0.15 -3.48 10.36
C GLY A 103 1.52 -3.47 11.04
N CYS A 104 2.57 -3.16 10.29
CA CYS A 104 3.92 -2.95 10.84
C CYS A 104 4.73 -2.08 9.89
N GLU A 105 5.69 -1.32 10.41
CA GLU A 105 6.55 -0.41 9.63
C GLU A 105 7.28 -1.08 8.45
N HIS A 106 7.49 -2.40 8.52
CA HIS A 106 8.06 -3.17 7.42
C HIS A 106 7.16 -3.23 6.20
N GLY A 107 5.84 -3.10 6.35
CA GLY A 107 4.87 -3.11 5.26
C GLY A 107 5.16 -4.14 4.18
N CYS A 108 5.49 -5.40 4.47
CA CYS A 108 5.95 -6.32 3.40
C CYS A 108 4.91 -6.44 2.25
N ILE A 109 5.35 -6.57 0.98
CA ILE A 109 4.43 -6.65 -0.17
C ILE A 109 3.45 -7.83 -0.09
N TYR A 110 3.85 -8.88 0.63
CA TYR A 110 3.08 -10.09 0.90
C TYR A 110 2.35 -10.06 2.26
N CYS A 111 2.26 -8.90 2.92
CA CYS A 111 1.61 -8.79 4.22
C CYS A 111 0.10 -9.07 4.11
N PHE A 112 -0.40 -10.01 4.92
CA PHE A 112 -1.81 -10.39 4.94
C PHE A 112 -2.75 -9.24 5.36
N ALA A 113 -2.24 -8.20 6.04
CA ALA A 113 -3.04 -7.08 6.52
C ALA A 113 -3.40 -6.08 5.40
N ARG A 114 -2.73 -6.09 4.24
CA ARG A 114 -2.95 -5.15 3.12
C ARG A 114 -4.42 -5.01 2.70
N PRO A 115 -5.18 -6.09 2.45
CA PRO A 115 -6.60 -5.94 2.11
C PRO A 115 -7.43 -5.31 3.22
N THR A 116 -7.06 -5.52 4.48
CA THR A 116 -7.82 -5.00 5.63
C THR A 116 -7.60 -3.52 5.88
N HIS A 117 -6.44 -2.98 5.49
CA HIS A 117 -6.10 -1.56 5.60
C HIS A 117 -7.07 -0.66 4.82
N SER A 118 -7.50 -1.10 3.63
CA SER A 118 -8.48 -0.36 2.85
C SER A 118 -9.79 -0.10 3.59
N TYR A 119 -10.24 -1.02 4.47
CA TYR A 119 -11.45 -0.83 5.28
C TYR A 119 -11.28 0.18 6.42
N MET A 120 -10.05 0.59 6.71
CA MET A 120 -9.70 1.62 7.70
C MET A 120 -9.43 2.97 7.03
N GLY A 121 -9.66 3.07 5.72
CA GLY A 121 -9.32 4.24 4.91
C GLY A 121 -7.83 4.44 4.69
N LEU A 122 -7.03 3.40 4.91
CA LEU A 122 -5.59 3.39 4.69
C LEU A 122 -5.28 2.83 3.29
N SER A 123 -4.23 3.34 2.66
CA SER A 123 -3.68 2.75 1.46
C SER A 123 -3.11 1.36 1.75
N ALA A 124 -3.51 0.39 0.95
CA ALA A 124 -2.85 -0.91 0.93
C ALA A 124 -1.41 -0.85 0.38
N GLY A 125 -0.87 0.32 0.04
CA GLY A 125 0.49 0.58 -0.44
C GLY A 125 1.51 0.79 0.69
N LEU A 126 1.57 2.00 1.23
CA LEU A 126 2.60 2.45 2.19
C LEU A 126 2.07 2.81 3.59
N ASP A 127 0.75 2.81 3.83
CA ASP A 127 0.15 3.24 5.09
C ASP A 127 0.19 2.12 6.16
N PHE A 128 1.39 1.82 6.66
CA PHE A 128 1.74 0.65 7.50
C PHE A 128 2.59 0.95 8.73
#